data_AF-A0A7S3X3D0-F1
#
_entry.id   AF-A0A7S3X3D0-F1
#
_cell.length_a   1.000
_cell.length_b   1.000
_cell.length_c   1.000
_cell.angle_alpha   90.00
_cell.angle_beta   90.00
_cell.angle_gamma   90.00
#
_symmetry.space_group_name_H-M   'P 1'
#
loop_
_entity.id
_entity.type
_entity.pdbx_description
1 polymer ?
#
loop_
_entity_poly.entity_id
_entity_poly.type
_entity_poly.pdbx_seq_one_letter_code
_entity_poly.pdbx_strand_id
1 'polypeptide(L)'
;YLGMDPEVDAHLLWIARDALHAPVPKPWIEGLDMRGRLYYYNSVTEETFREHPMDEYYRLLYLEATGGHHSCASDDMSATLSVAGSGVASRRSSVCSELPG
;
A
#
# COMPACT_ATOMS: atom_id res chain seq x y z
N TYR A 1 -7.92 -3.29 -1.00
CA TYR A 1 -8.79 -2.49 -0.09
C TYR A 1 -7.99 -1.26 0.31
N LEU A 2 -8.43 -0.05 -0.05
CA LEU A 2 -7.63 1.18 0.08
C LEU A 2 -7.58 1.74 1.51
N GLY A 3 -8.43 1.24 2.43
CA GLY A 3 -8.40 1.65 3.85
C GLY A 3 -8.82 3.11 4.08
N MET A 4 -9.83 3.58 3.33
CA MET A 4 -10.39 4.93 3.50
C MET A 4 -11.40 4.98 4.64
N ASP A 5 -11.40 6.05 5.43
CA ASP A 5 -12.41 6.29 6.45
C ASP A 5 -13.53 7.17 5.88
N PRO A 6 -14.80 6.71 5.85
CA PRO A 6 -15.89 7.45 5.22
C PRO A 6 -16.23 8.77 5.93
N GLU A 7 -15.82 8.94 7.20
CA GLU A 7 -16.03 10.17 7.97
C GLU A 7 -14.95 11.22 7.73
N VAL A 8 -13.69 10.80 7.54
CA VAL A 8 -12.53 11.69 7.37
C VAL A 8 -12.26 11.95 5.88
N ASP A 9 -12.30 10.88 5.08
CA ASP A 9 -11.96 10.87 3.67
C ASP A 9 -13.21 10.98 2.77
N ALA A 10 -14.32 11.53 3.28
CA ALA A 10 -15.57 11.72 2.54
C ALA A 10 -15.36 12.42 1.18
N HIS A 11 -14.43 13.37 1.15
CA HIS A 11 -14.03 14.14 -0.03
C HIS A 11 -13.10 13.37 -0.99
N LEU A 12 -12.59 12.20 -0.59
CA LEU A 12 -11.74 11.28 -1.37
C LEU A 12 -12.48 10.01 -1.77
N LEU A 13 -13.71 9.78 -1.28
CA LEU A 13 -14.53 8.62 -1.65
C LEU A 13 -14.79 8.50 -3.16
N TRP A 14 -14.67 9.60 -3.92
CA TRP A 14 -14.73 9.55 -5.38
C TRP A 14 -13.57 8.72 -5.97
N ILE A 15 -12.39 8.69 -5.34
CA ILE A 15 -11.24 7.89 -5.74
C ILE A 15 -11.57 6.40 -5.57
N ALA A 16 -12.18 6.01 -4.44
CA ALA A 16 -12.61 4.63 -4.22
C ALA A 16 -13.66 4.20 -5.23
N ARG A 17 -14.62 5.08 -5.49
CA ARG A 17 -15.67 4.84 -6.48
C ARG A 17 -15.09 4.66 -7.87
N ASP A 18 -14.12 5.49 -8.23
CA ASP A 18 -13.44 5.41 -9.53
C ASP A 18 -12.59 4.14 -9.62
N ALA A 19 -11.87 3.76 -8.56
CA ALA A 19 -11.12 2.51 -8.48
C ALA A 19 -11.99 1.26 -8.65
N LEU A 20 -13.21 1.26 -8.08
CA LEU A 20 -14.18 0.16 -8.25
C LEU A 20 -14.81 0.13 -9.64
N HIS A 21 -14.97 1.30 -10.26
CA HIS A 21 -15.53 1.42 -11.61
C HIS A 21 -14.47 1.32 -12.71
N ALA A 22 -13.19 1.33 -12.35
CA ALA A 22 -12.07 1.33 -13.27
C ALA A 22 -12.19 0.09 -14.17
N PRO A 23 -12.50 0.26 -15.47
CA PRO A 23 -12.54 -0.86 -16.38
C PRO A 23 -11.12 -1.40 -16.50
N VAL A 24 -10.97 -2.72 -16.38
CA VAL A 24 -9.69 -3.41 -16.59
C VAL A 24 -9.13 -2.94 -17.94
N PRO A 25 -8.03 -2.16 -17.97
CA PRO A 25 -7.54 -1.60 -19.21
C PRO A 25 -6.96 -2.74 -20.06
N LYS A 26 -7.26 -2.79 -21.36
CA LYS A 26 -6.54 -3.69 -22.28
C LYS A 26 -5.03 -3.38 -22.17
N PRO A 27 -4.14 -4.37 -21.98
CA PRO A 27 -4.25 -5.81 -22.30
C PRO A 27 -4.62 -6.75 -21.12
N TRP A 28 -5.13 -6.21 -20.01
CA TRP A 28 -5.43 -7.00 -18.83
C TRP A 28 -6.77 -7.75 -18.98
N ILE A 29 -6.81 -8.98 -18.49
CA ILE A 29 -7.95 -9.89 -18.55
C ILE A 29 -8.23 -10.40 -17.14
N GLU A 30 -9.48 -10.30 -16.69
CA GLU A 30 -9.91 -10.93 -15.44
C GLU A 30 -10.27 -12.40 -15.67
N GLY A 31 -9.83 -13.26 -14.77
CA GLY A 31 -10.09 -14.69 -14.80
C GLY A 31 -10.38 -15.24 -13.42
N LEU A 32 -11.06 -16.39 -13.39
CA LEU A 32 -11.27 -17.17 -12.17
C LEU A 32 -10.46 -18.45 -12.25
N ASP A 33 -9.65 -18.70 -11.23
CA ASP A 33 -8.87 -19.94 -11.11
C ASP A 33 -9.81 -21.12 -10.77
N MET A 34 -9.34 -22.36 -10.87
CA MET A 34 -10.08 -23.59 -10.55
C MET A 34 -10.63 -23.61 -9.12
N ARG A 35 -10.04 -22.80 -8.23
CA ARG A 35 -10.47 -22.63 -6.84
C ARG A 35 -11.44 -21.45 -6.64
N GLY A 36 -11.94 -20.85 -7.71
CA GLY A 36 -12.86 -19.70 -7.67
C GLY A 36 -12.22 -18.39 -7.21
N ARG A 37 -10.90 -18.25 -7.34
CA ARG A 37 -10.19 -17.01 -6.99
C ARG A 37 -10.07 -16.11 -8.21
N LEU A 38 -10.39 -14.84 -8.04
CA LEU A 38 -10.17 -13.81 -9.04
C LEU A 38 -8.66 -13.58 -9.23
N TYR A 39 -8.23 -13.53 -10.48
CA TYR A 39 -6.88 -13.15 -10.88
C TYR A 39 -6.94 -12.25 -12.12
N TYR A 40 -5.93 -11.42 -12.28
CA TYR A 40 -5.75 -10.57 -13.45
C TYR A 40 -4.54 -11.06 -14.23
N TYR A 41 -4.69 -11.21 -15.54
CA TYR A 41 -3.64 -11.66 -16.44
C TYR A 41 -3.37 -10.60 -17.51
N ASN A 42 -2.10 -10.24 -17.68
CA ASN A 42 -1.66 -9.32 -18.73
C ASN A 42 -1.31 -10.12 -19.99
N SER A 43 -2.05 -9.91 -21.08
CA SER A 43 -1.78 -10.62 -22.33
C SER A 43 -0.53 -10.14 -23.09
N VAL A 44 0.12 -9.06 -22.64
CA VAL A 44 1.30 -8.47 -23.28
C VAL A 44 2.57 -8.83 -22.52
N THR A 45 2.56 -8.73 -21.18
CA THR A 45 3.73 -9.10 -20.35
C THR A 45 3.71 -10.56 -19.90
N GLU A 46 2.61 -11.26 -20.14
CA GLU A 46 2.33 -12.62 -19.64
C GLU A 46 2.35 -12.74 -18.11
N GLU A 47 2.23 -11.61 -17.40
CA GLU A 47 2.24 -11.58 -15.95
C GLU A 47 0.84 -11.78 -15.37
N THR A 48 0.75 -12.51 -14.26
CA THR A 48 -0.48 -12.69 -13.49
C THR A 48 -0.39 -11.97 -12.15
N PHE A 49 -1.37 -11.14 -11.86
CA PHE A 49 -1.48 -10.44 -10.59
C PHE A 49 -2.74 -10.88 -9.83
N ARG A 50 -2.61 -10.90 -8.51
CA ARG A 50 -3.74 -11.16 -7.59
C ARG A 50 -4.50 -9.89 -7.23
N GLU A 51 -3.90 -8.74 -7.50
CA GLU A 51 -4.43 -7.41 -7.24
C GLU A 51 -4.68 -6.70 -8.59
N HIS A 52 -5.61 -5.74 -8.60
CA HIS A 52 -5.95 -5.01 -9.82
C HIS A 52 -4.78 -4.10 -10.22
N PRO A 53 -4.37 -4.02 -11.50
CA PRO A 53 -3.21 -3.22 -11.92
C PRO A 53 -3.36 -1.71 -11.64
N MET A 54 -4.59 -1.20 -11.48
CA MET A 54 -4.82 0.19 -11.06
C MET A 54 -4.87 0.38 -9.54
N ASP A 55 -4.89 -0.67 -8.71
CA ASP A 55 -4.90 -0.49 -7.25
C ASP A 55 -3.69 0.31 -6.79
N GLU A 56 -2.50 0.06 -7.36
CA GLU A 56 -1.27 0.82 -7.07
C GLU A 56 -1.43 2.31 -7.40
N TYR A 57 -1.98 2.63 -8.57
CA TYR A 57 -2.21 4.01 -9.00
C TYR A 57 -3.19 4.72 -8.06
N TYR A 58 -4.34 4.09 -7.77
CA TYR A 58 -5.33 4.68 -6.86
C TYR A 58 -4.82 4.80 -5.43
N ARG A 59 -3.94 3.89 -5.00
CA ARG A 59 -3.24 3.98 -3.71
C ARG A 59 -2.31 5.18 -3.65
N LEU A 60 -1.54 5.42 -4.70
CA LEU A 60 -0.68 6.60 -4.81
C LEU A 60 -1.50 7.89 -4.86
N LEU A 61 -2.58 7.90 -5.66
CA LEU A 61 -3.50 9.04 -5.75
C LEU A 61 -4.15 9.34 -4.40
N TYR A 62 -4.56 8.31 -3.67
CA TYR A 62 -5.09 8.44 -2.31
C TYR A 62 -4.03 8.95 -1.34
N LEU A 63 -2.79 8.45 -1.40
CA LEU A 63 -1.69 8.91 -0.56
C LEU A 63 -1.35 10.39 -0.80
N GLU A 64 -1.36 10.81 -2.06
CA GLU A 64 -1.12 12.20 -2.45
C GLU A 64 -2.29 13.11 -2.04
N ALA A 65 -3.52 12.67 -2.24
CA ALA A 65 -4.71 13.42 -1.88
C ALA A 65 -4.92 13.54 -0.36
N THR A 66 -4.52 12.52 0.40
CA THR A 66 -4.45 12.58 1.87
C THR A 66 -3.21 13.35 2.36
N GLY A 67 -2.23 13.63 1.49
CA GLY A 67 -1.08 14.50 1.78
C GLY A 67 -0.28 14.11 3.02
N GLY A 68 -0.24 12.81 3.36
CA GLY A 68 0.42 12.32 4.58
C GLY A 68 -0.29 12.66 5.90
N HIS A 69 -1.54 13.16 5.86
CA HIS A 69 -2.25 13.60 7.06
C HIS A 69 -3.00 12.51 7.83
N HIS A 70 -2.88 11.23 7.47
CA HIS A 70 -3.35 10.14 8.36
C HIS A 70 -2.36 9.85 9.52
N SER A 71 -1.64 10.88 9.95
CA SER A 71 -0.83 10.91 11.17
C SER A 71 -1.33 12.03 12.07
N CYS A 72 -2.58 11.97 12.53
CA CYS A 72 -2.99 12.69 13.74
C CYS A 72 -4.29 12.13 14.32
N ALA A 73 -4.29 10.86 14.71
CA ALA A 73 -4.99 10.53 15.96
C ALA A 73 -4.13 11.10 17.09
N SER A 74 -4.53 12.27 17.57
CA SER A 74 -4.01 12.92 18.76
C SER A 74 -4.18 12.03 19.98
N ASP A 75 -3.07 11.68 20.63
CA ASP A 75 -3.01 11.60 22.08
C ASP A 75 -1.67 12.14 22.58
N ASP A 76 -1.80 13.05 23.55
CA ASP A 76 -0.81 13.61 24.46
C ASP A 76 0.17 14.71 23.99
N MET A 77 -0.40 15.92 24.01
CA MET A 77 0.29 17.12 24.47
C MET A 77 0.80 16.95 25.91
N SER A 78 2.10 16.69 26.14
CA SER A 78 2.92 17.43 27.13
C SER A 78 4.37 16.95 27.19
N ALA A 79 5.29 17.93 27.18
CA ALA A 79 6.61 18.02 27.85
C ALA A 79 7.33 16.71 28.29
N THR A 80 8.63 16.53 28.07
CA THR A 80 9.71 17.33 28.65
C THR A 80 11.04 17.04 27.95
N LEU A 81 11.84 18.08 27.70
CA LEU A 81 13.29 17.97 27.49
C LEU A 81 13.92 17.23 28.67
N SER A 82 14.66 16.15 28.41
CA SER A 82 15.72 15.69 29.31
C SER A 82 16.86 15.10 28.51
N VAL A 83 17.99 15.77 28.70
CA VAL A 83 19.34 15.51 28.23
C VAL A 83 19.86 14.12 28.66
N ALA A 84 20.80 13.62 27.85
CA ALA A 84 21.94 12.74 28.18
C ALA A 84 21.91 11.32 27.60
N GLY A 85 23.08 10.91 27.06
CA GLY A 85 23.48 9.52 27.00
C GLY A 85 24.09 9.07 25.68
N SER A 86 25.37 9.36 25.47
CA SER A 86 26.20 8.73 24.44
C SER A 86 26.18 7.20 24.55
N GLY A 87 25.87 6.52 23.45
CA GLY A 87 25.94 5.06 23.36
C GLY A 87 26.25 4.61 21.93
N VAL A 88 27.53 4.50 21.59
CA VAL A 88 27.98 3.89 20.33
C VAL A 88 27.76 2.37 20.41
N ALA A 89 26.66 1.90 19.84
CA ALA A 89 26.40 0.47 19.68
C ALA A 89 27.14 -0.05 18.44
N SER A 90 28.26 -0.74 18.68
CA SER A 90 28.97 -1.59 17.72
C SER A 90 28.01 -2.53 17.00
N ARG A 91 27.77 -2.30 15.71
CA ARG A 91 27.19 -3.32 14.82
C ARG A 91 28.32 -4.11 14.19
N ARG A 92 28.68 -5.20 14.86
CA ARG A 92 29.48 -6.28 14.26
C ARG A 92 28.66 -6.90 13.13
N SER A 93 29.34 -7.10 12.01
CA SER A 93 28.90 -7.75 10.79
C SER A 93 28.16 -9.07 11.06
N SER A 94 27.04 -9.27 10.39
CA SER A 94 26.51 -10.61 10.15
C SER A 94 26.22 -10.71 8.66
N VAL A 95 27.19 -11.32 7.97
CA VAL A 95 27.08 -11.83 6.61
C VAL A 95 25.89 -12.79 6.59
N CYS A 96 24.89 -12.52 5.76
CA CYS A 96 23.82 -13.47 5.50
C CYS A 96 24.38 -14.51 4.52
N SER A 97 24.82 -15.64 5.09
CA SER A 97 25.31 -16.80 4.37
C SER A 97 24.18 -17.54 3.63
N GLU A 98 24.40 -17.73 2.34
CA GLU A 98 24.38 -19.03 1.64
C GLU A 98 23.06 -19.84 1.57
N LEU A 99 22.55 -19.92 0.33
CA LEU A 99 21.85 -21.07 -0.29
C LEU A 99 22.59 -22.40 0.02
N PRO A 100 21.92 -23.57 0.14
CA PRO A 100 21.41 -24.30 -1.04
C PRO A 100 20.23 -25.27 -0.80
N GLY A 101 19.71 -25.86 -1.89
CA GLY A 101 18.92 -27.10 -1.88
C GLY A 101 17.84 -27.18 -2.94
#